data_AF-A5UX63-F1
#
_entry.id   AF-A5UX63-F1
#
_cell.length_a   1.000
_cell.length_b   1.000
_cell.length_c   1.000
_cell.angle_alpha   90.00
_cell.angle_beta   90.00
_cell.angle_gamma   90.00
#
_symmetry.space_group_name_H-M   'P 1'
#
loop_
_entity.id
_entity.type
_entity.pdbx_description
1 polymer ?
#
loop_
_entity_poly.entity_id
_entity_poly.type
_entity_poly.pdbx_seq_one_letter_code
_entity_poly.pdbx_strand_id
1 'polypeptide(L)'
;MVNRAVIVRSALVLAVCALMCIAAIGALLALRPPVIRSYEDQVAYALRAQRIPYQQIRFGEMHPDRVNRQYGDYVGPITIAVYVTLNDGREVAGWVECRRMAENCTLSLLDLGLRRAPLPEFSKQRVWPWIEWFERAVADLWN
;
A
#
# COMPACT_ATOMS: atom_id res chain seq x y z
N MET A 1 -2.42 38.95 42.20
CA MET A 1 -1.36 37.93 42.34
C MET A 1 -1.85 36.66 41.67
N VAL A 2 -1.30 36.30 40.50
CA VAL A 2 -1.69 35.07 39.80
C VAL A 2 -1.10 33.90 40.58
N ASN A 3 -1.98 33.02 41.09
CA ASN A 3 -1.57 31.89 41.91
C ASN A 3 -0.72 30.93 41.07
N ARG A 4 0.53 30.68 41.50
CA ARG A 4 1.49 29.75 40.88
C ARG A 4 0.86 28.38 40.62
N ALA A 5 -0.04 27.94 41.50
CA ALA A 5 -0.81 26.70 41.37
C ALA A 5 -1.78 26.69 40.17
N VAL A 6 -2.34 27.84 39.79
CA VAL A 6 -3.22 27.98 38.62
C VAL A 6 -2.40 27.86 37.34
N ILE A 7 -1.21 28.47 37.30
CA ILE A 7 -0.27 28.41 36.16
C ILE A 7 0.23 26.97 35.94
N VAL A 8 0.59 26.26 37.01
CA VAL A 8 1.07 24.87 36.90
C VAL A 8 -0.06 23.94 36.44
N ARG A 9 -1.29 24.11 36.94
CA ARG A 9 -2.44 23.32 36.51
C ARG A 9 -2.80 23.55 35.05
N SER A 10 -2.83 24.81 34.59
CA SER A 10 -3.12 25.12 33.19
C SER A 10 -2.01 24.64 32.25
N ALA A 11 -0.73 24.75 32.63
CA ALA A 11 0.38 24.19 31.87
C ALA A 11 0.28 22.66 31.73
N LEU A 12 -0.13 21.97 32.79
CA LEU A 12 -0.27 20.51 32.78
C LEU A 12 -1.44 20.05 31.89
N VAL A 13 -2.57 20.77 31.92
CA VAL A 13 -3.70 20.52 31.01
C VAL A 13 -3.29 20.73 29.55
N LEU A 14 -2.54 21.79 29.24
CA LEU A 14 -2.04 22.04 27.90
C LEU A 14 -1.09 20.94 27.42
N ALA A 15 -0.18 20.48 28.30
CA ALA A 15 0.75 19.40 27.98
C ALA A 15 0.01 18.08 27.68
N VAL A 16 -1.01 17.73 28.47
CA VAL A 16 -1.83 16.53 28.24
C VAL A 16 -2.62 16.62 26.93
N CYS A 17 -3.23 17.78 26.64
CA CYS A 17 -3.91 18.00 25.36
C CYS A 17 -2.94 17.89 24.17
N ALA A 18 -1.74 18.46 24.28
CA ALA A 18 -0.72 18.35 23.23
C ALA A 18 -0.30 16.88 23.01
N LEU A 19 -0.08 16.12 24.08
CA LEU A 19 0.23 14.69 24.00
C LEU A 19 -0.89 13.87 23.36
N MET A 20 -2.16 14.16 23.68
CA MET A 20 -3.30 13.51 23.03
C MET A 20 -3.37 13.85 21.53
N CYS A 21 -3.12 15.09 21.15
CA CYS A 21 -3.05 15.47 19.73
C CYS A 21 -1.93 14.70 19.00
N ILE A 22 -0.75 14.60 19.61
CA ILE A 22 0.38 13.84 19.03
C ILE A 22 0.02 12.36 18.89
N ALA A 23 -0.58 11.76 19.92
CA ALA A 23 -1.01 10.37 19.88
C ALA A 23 -2.08 10.12 18.82
N ALA A 24 -3.04 11.04 18.67
CA ALA A 24 -4.08 10.96 17.64
C ALA A 24 -3.50 11.08 16.22
N ILE A 25 -2.55 12.00 16.01
CA ILE A 25 -1.83 12.13 14.73
C ILE A 25 -1.03 10.85 14.44
N GLY A 26 -0.33 10.30 15.44
CA GLY A 26 0.41 9.04 15.31
C GLY A 26 -0.50 7.88 14.92
N ALA A 27 -1.68 7.77 15.54
CA ALA A 27 -2.67 6.76 15.19
C ALA A 27 -3.21 6.93 13.75
N LEU A 28 -3.50 8.17 13.34
CA LEU A 28 -3.94 8.49 11.98
C LEU A 28 -2.87 8.13 10.93
N LEU A 29 -1.60 8.39 11.23
CA LEU A 29 -0.48 8.01 10.36
C LEU A 29 -0.31 6.49 10.29
N ALA A 30 -0.46 5.78 11.40
CA ALA A 30 -0.38 4.31 11.44
C ALA A 30 -1.52 3.63 10.67
N LEU A 31 -2.70 4.27 10.63
CA LEU A 31 -3.87 3.81 9.87
C LEU A 31 -3.81 4.19 8.39
N ARG A 32 -2.82 4.96 7.97
CA ARG A 32 -2.76 5.44 6.59
C ARG A 32 -2.47 4.27 5.64
N PRO A 33 -3.28 4.08 4.59
CA PRO A 33 -3.00 3.06 3.60
C PRO A 33 -1.63 3.35 2.97
N PRO A 34 -0.81 2.32 2.73
CA PRO A 34 0.47 2.49 2.04
C PRO A 34 0.23 3.11 0.66
N VAL A 35 1.15 3.99 0.26
CA VAL A 35 1.12 4.61 -1.06
C VAL A 35 1.40 3.53 -2.10
N ILE A 36 0.49 3.33 -3.04
CA ILE A 36 0.59 2.34 -4.10
C ILE A 36 1.12 3.05 -5.35
N ARG A 37 2.40 2.86 -5.66
CA ARG A 37 3.08 3.49 -6.81
C ARG A 37 3.39 2.51 -7.93
N SER A 38 3.40 1.21 -7.62
CA SER A 38 3.75 0.15 -8.56
C SER A 38 2.79 -1.05 -8.46
N TYR A 39 2.84 -1.94 -9.45
CA TYR A 39 2.17 -3.25 -9.34
C TYR A 39 2.73 -4.08 -8.19
N GLU A 40 4.02 -3.91 -7.86
CA GLU A 40 4.65 -4.53 -6.70
C GLU A 40 3.94 -4.11 -5.41
N ASP A 41 3.67 -2.82 -5.24
CA ASP A 41 2.99 -2.29 -4.07
C ASP A 41 1.57 -2.85 -3.93
N GLN A 42 0.87 -3.07 -5.04
CA GLN A 42 -0.46 -3.68 -5.03
C GLN A 42 -0.41 -5.13 -4.54
N VAL A 43 0.50 -5.93 -5.09
CA VAL A 43 0.69 -7.32 -4.68
C VAL A 43 1.13 -7.38 -3.23
N ALA A 44 2.10 -6.55 -2.84
CA ALA A 44 2.56 -6.39 -1.47
C ALA A 44 1.40 -6.06 -0.53
N TYR A 45 0.52 -5.13 -0.90
CA TYR A 45 -0.67 -4.78 -0.12
C TYR A 45 -1.60 -5.98 0.08
N ALA A 46 -1.91 -6.72 -0.98
CA ALA A 46 -2.76 -7.90 -0.91
C ALA A 46 -2.17 -9.01 -0.02
N LEU A 47 -0.86 -9.26 -0.14
CA LEU A 47 -0.15 -10.20 0.72
C LEU A 47 -0.20 -9.76 2.18
N ARG A 48 0.03 -8.47 2.45
CA ARG A 48 -0.01 -7.89 3.80
C ARG A 48 -1.42 -7.97 4.41
N ALA A 49 -2.46 -7.71 3.61
CA ALA A 49 -3.86 -7.82 4.03
C ALA A 49 -4.25 -9.26 4.43
N GLN A 50 -3.70 -10.25 3.73
CA GLN A 50 -3.86 -11.67 4.05
C GLN A 50 -2.86 -12.20 5.08
N ARG A 51 -2.00 -11.33 5.65
CA ARG A 51 -0.94 -11.70 6.59
C ARG A 51 0.02 -12.77 6.04
N ILE A 52 0.28 -12.73 4.74
CA ILE A 52 1.23 -13.64 4.07
C ILE A 52 2.61 -12.97 4.07
N PRO A 53 3.59 -13.53 4.79
CA PRO A 53 4.94 -13.01 4.81
C PRO A 53 5.68 -13.36 3.51
N TYR A 54 6.39 -12.38 2.95
CA TYR A 54 7.14 -12.53 1.70
C TYR A 54 8.50 -11.82 1.79
N GLN A 55 9.48 -12.34 1.03
CA GLN A 55 10.81 -11.75 0.90
C GLN A 55 10.92 -10.89 -0.36
N GLN A 56 10.40 -11.40 -1.47
CA GLN A 56 10.55 -10.77 -2.77
C GLN A 56 9.32 -10.98 -3.64
N ILE A 57 8.95 -9.96 -4.40
CA ILE A 57 7.94 -10.02 -5.45
C ILE A 57 8.66 -9.76 -6.77
N ARG A 58 8.46 -10.63 -7.76
CA ARG A 58 9.01 -10.49 -9.09
C ARG A 58 7.89 -10.55 -10.12
N PHE A 59 7.99 -9.68 -11.11
CA PHE A 59 7.14 -9.71 -12.29
C PHE A 59 7.93 -10.35 -13.42
N GLY A 60 7.30 -11.27 -14.14
CA GLY A 60 7.87 -11.89 -15.32
C GLY A 60 7.05 -11.59 -16.56
N GLU A 61 7.67 -11.74 -17.72
CA GLU A 61 6.92 -11.87 -18.96
C GLU A 61 6.11 -13.17 -18.88
N MET A 62 4.81 -13.09 -19.19
CA MET A 62 4.03 -14.30 -19.41
C MET A 62 4.61 -15.02 -20.63
N HIS A 63 4.82 -16.33 -20.52
CA HIS A 63 5.11 -17.15 -21.69
C HIS A 63 4.07 -16.86 -22.79
N PRO A 64 4.51 -16.69 -24.05
CA PRO A 64 3.70 -16.14 -25.14
C PRO A 64 2.46 -16.99 -25.48
N ASP A 65 2.37 -18.21 -24.97
CA ASP A 65 1.33 -19.18 -25.33
C ASP A 65 -0.06 -18.84 -24.78
N ARG A 66 -0.19 -17.79 -23.94
CA ARG A 66 -1.48 -17.31 -23.43
C ARG A 66 -1.72 -15.81 -23.63
N VAL A 67 -0.82 -15.13 -24.33
CA VAL A 67 -1.02 -13.73 -24.70
C VAL A 67 -1.79 -13.73 -26.00
N ASN A 68 -3.10 -13.48 -25.93
CA ASN A 68 -3.88 -13.16 -27.12
C ASN A 68 -3.36 -11.81 -27.67
N ARG A 69 -2.29 -11.88 -28.47
CA ARG A 69 -1.77 -10.76 -29.25
C ARG A 69 -2.80 -10.40 -30.31
N GLN A 70 -3.69 -9.48 -29.94
CA GLN A 70 -4.12 -8.35 -30.75
C GLN A 70 -4.51 -8.69 -32.21
N TYR A 71 -5.79 -9.03 -32.40
CA TYR A 71 -6.50 -8.84 -33.67
C TYR A 71 -7.87 -8.21 -33.37
N GLY A 72 -7.97 -6.89 -33.54
CA GLY A 72 -9.22 -6.10 -33.58
C GLY A 72 -9.92 -5.85 -32.23
N ASP A 73 -10.19 -4.57 -31.92
CA ASP A 73 -11.16 -3.94 -30.98
C ASP A 73 -11.55 -4.60 -29.63
N TYR A 74 -10.95 -5.73 -29.24
CA TYR A 74 -11.13 -6.39 -27.96
C TYR A 74 -9.91 -6.12 -27.08
N VAL A 75 -10.03 -5.11 -26.22
CA VAL A 75 -9.10 -4.89 -25.11
C VAL A 75 -9.46 -5.88 -24.00
N GLY A 76 -9.01 -7.14 -24.15
CA GLY A 76 -9.10 -8.15 -23.11
C GLY A 76 -8.31 -7.73 -21.85
N PRO A 77 -8.55 -8.36 -20.69
CA PRO A 77 -7.85 -8.01 -19.46
C PRO A 77 -6.33 -8.20 -19.61
N ILE A 78 -5.57 -7.17 -19.27
CA ILE A 78 -4.12 -7.22 -19.20
C ILE A 78 -3.77 -8.19 -18.08
N THR A 79 -3.11 -9.28 -18.43
CA THR A 79 -2.68 -10.30 -17.47
C THR A 79 -1.16 -10.22 -17.37
N ILE A 80 -0.61 -10.29 -16.16
CA ILE A 80 0.83 -10.16 -15.86
C ILE A 80 1.24 -11.31 -14.93
N ALA A 81 2.30 -12.06 -15.27
CA ALA A 81 2.80 -13.12 -14.38
C ALA A 81 3.48 -12.52 -13.14
N VAL A 82 3.19 -13.09 -11.98
CA VAL A 82 3.77 -12.69 -10.69
C VAL A 82 4.36 -13.91 -10.01
N TYR A 83 5.57 -13.75 -9.48
CA TYR A 83 6.27 -14.74 -8.70
C TYR A 83 6.58 -14.13 -7.33
N VAL A 84 6.12 -14.79 -6.27
CA VAL A 84 6.31 -14.34 -4.89
C VAL A 84 7.20 -15.34 -4.18
N THR A 85 8.37 -14.88 -3.73
CA THR A 85 9.23 -15.65 -2.83
C THR A 85 8.79 -15.42 -1.39
N LEU A 86 8.34 -16.47 -0.72
CA LEU A 86 7.88 -16.46 0.67
C LEU A 86 9.05 -16.45 1.66
N ASN A 87 8.77 -16.17 2.93
CA ASN A 87 9.79 -16.17 3.98
C ASN A 87 10.47 -17.52 4.24
N ASP A 88 9.80 -18.62 3.90
CA ASP A 88 10.34 -19.98 3.97
C ASP A 88 11.17 -20.34 2.72
N GLY A 89 11.37 -19.40 1.79
CA GLY A 89 12.12 -19.60 0.55
C GLY A 89 11.33 -20.28 -0.57
N ARG A 90 10.06 -20.63 -0.35
CA ARG A 90 9.20 -21.17 -1.40
C ARG A 90 8.79 -20.08 -2.37
N GLU A 91 8.85 -20.38 -3.66
CA GLU A 91 8.32 -19.52 -4.72
C GLU A 91 6.88 -19.92 -5.06
N VAL A 92 6.00 -18.93 -5.11
CA VAL A 92 4.60 -19.09 -5.54
C VAL A 92 4.37 -18.30 -6.81
N ALA A 93 3.95 -19.00 -7.85
CA ALA A 93 3.58 -18.38 -9.11
C ALA A 93 2.08 -18.01 -9.11
N GLY A 94 1.77 -16.93 -9.81
CA GLY A 94 0.43 -16.42 -9.97
C GLY A 94 0.36 -15.39 -11.07
N TRP A 95 -0.74 -14.65 -11.10
CA TRP A 95 -0.92 -13.61 -12.08
C TRP A 95 -1.80 -12.48 -11.55
N VAL A 96 -1.59 -11.30 -12.12
CA VAL A 96 -2.41 -10.12 -11.94
C VAL A 96 -3.22 -9.92 -13.20
N GLU A 97 -4.54 -9.84 -13.07
CA GLU A 97 -5.51 -9.59 -14.15
C GLU A 97 -6.12 -8.19 -13.96
N CYS A 98 -5.92 -7.27 -14.91
CA CYS A 98 -6.50 -5.93 -14.90
C CYS A 98 -7.47 -5.74 -16.06
N ARG A 99 -8.68 -5.21 -15.83
CA ARG A 99 -9.64 -4.93 -16.92
C ARG A 99 -9.17 -3.82 -17.86
N ARG A 100 -8.50 -2.82 -17.32
CA ARG A 100 -7.84 -1.73 -18.05
C ARG A 100 -6.47 -1.52 -17.45
N MET A 101 -5.59 -0.82 -18.16
CA MET A 101 -4.25 -0.50 -17.65
C MET A 101 -4.37 0.08 -16.25
N ALA A 102 -3.79 -0.59 -15.25
CA ALA A 102 -3.75 -0.14 -13.87
C ALA A 102 -5.12 -0.01 -13.14
N GLU A 103 -6.23 -0.50 -13.71
CA GLU A 103 -7.57 -0.36 -13.13
C GLU A 103 -8.30 -1.71 -12.98
N ASN A 104 -9.07 -1.83 -11.89
CA ASN A 104 -9.84 -3.03 -11.55
C ASN A 104 -8.97 -4.30 -11.64
N CYS A 105 -7.78 -4.23 -11.06
CA CYS A 105 -6.82 -5.33 -11.03
C CYS A 105 -7.20 -6.36 -9.97
N THR A 106 -6.91 -7.63 -10.25
CA THR A 106 -7.11 -8.74 -9.33
C THR A 106 -5.88 -9.64 -9.29
N LEU A 107 -5.56 -10.18 -8.13
CA LEU A 107 -4.44 -11.08 -7.90
C LEU A 107 -4.94 -12.51 -7.71
N SER A 108 -4.32 -13.45 -8.43
CA SER A 108 -4.53 -14.87 -8.22
C SER A 108 -3.20 -15.56 -7.90
N LEU A 109 -3.09 -16.10 -6.70
CA LEU A 109 -1.99 -16.96 -6.23
C LEU A 109 -2.64 -18.26 -5.73
N LEU A 110 -2.83 -19.20 -6.65
CA LEU A 110 -3.65 -20.40 -6.40
C LEU A 110 -3.10 -21.26 -5.27
N ASP A 111 -1.78 -21.40 -5.18
CA ASP A 111 -1.10 -22.21 -4.16
C ASP A 111 -1.23 -21.62 -2.76
N LEU A 112 -1.64 -20.35 -2.65
CA LEU A 112 -1.92 -19.64 -1.40
C LEU A 112 -3.42 -19.46 -1.15
N GLY A 113 -4.28 -20.05 -1.99
CA GLY A 113 -5.74 -19.91 -1.88
C GLY A 113 -6.29 -18.53 -2.26
N LEU A 114 -5.44 -17.63 -2.76
CA LEU A 114 -5.83 -16.31 -3.25
C LEU A 114 -6.38 -16.44 -4.67
N ARG A 115 -7.70 -16.25 -4.81
CA ARG A 115 -8.39 -16.30 -6.11
C ARG A 115 -9.04 -14.96 -6.39
N ARG A 116 -8.60 -14.28 -7.46
CA ARG A 116 -9.13 -12.97 -7.88
C ARG A 116 -9.29 -11.97 -6.73
N ALA A 117 -8.30 -11.91 -5.85
CA ALA A 117 -8.30 -10.94 -4.76
C ALA A 117 -8.21 -9.52 -5.34
N PRO A 118 -9.11 -8.60 -4.98
CA PRO A 118 -9.11 -7.25 -5.54
C PRO A 118 -7.84 -6.50 -5.13
N LEU A 119 -7.19 -5.84 -6.09
CA LEU A 119 -6.03 -5.00 -5.86
C LEU A 119 -6.46 -3.52 -5.80
N PRO A 120 -5.79 -2.70 -4.95
CA PRO A 120 -6.05 -1.28 -4.91
C PRO A 120 -5.65 -0.60 -6.23
N GLU A 121 -6.47 0.34 -6.69
CA GLU A 121 -6.20 1.11 -7.93
C GLU A 121 -5.16 2.21 -7.69
N PHE A 122 -4.34 2.50 -8.70
CA PHE A 122 -3.38 3.61 -8.66
C PHE A 122 -4.06 4.98 -8.55
N SER A 123 -5.16 5.18 -9.28
CA SER A 123 -5.81 6.49 -9.46
C SER A 123 -6.68 6.94 -8.28
N LYS A 124 -7.11 6.02 -7.41
CA LYS A 124 -8.01 6.33 -6.29
C LYS A 124 -7.30 6.78 -5.01
N GLN A 125 -5.98 6.70 -4.96
CA GLN A 125 -5.23 7.20 -3.81
C GLN A 125 -5.05 8.72 -3.91
N ARG A 126 -6.06 9.46 -3.48
CA ARG A 126 -5.98 10.92 -3.36
C ARG A 126 -5.09 11.27 -2.16
N VAL A 127 -3.78 11.27 -2.39
CA VAL A 127 -2.82 11.81 -1.45
C VAL A 127 -3.02 13.33 -1.40
N TRP A 128 -3.27 13.89 -0.21
CA TRP A 128 -3.42 15.34 -0.09
C TRP A 128 -2.05 16.00 -0.30
N PRO A 129 -1.94 17.03 -1.16
CA PRO A 129 -0.64 17.61 -1.55
C PRO A 129 0.22 18.09 -0.38
N TRP A 130 -0.41 18.59 0.69
CA TRP A 130 0.30 19.06 1.88
C TRP A 130 0.99 17.93 2.65
N ILE A 131 0.48 16.70 2.57
CA ILE A 131 1.07 15.56 3.28
C ILE A 131 2.33 15.08 2.56
N GLU A 132 2.35 15.07 1.22
CA GLU A 132 3.59 14.81 0.48
C GLU A 132 4.67 15.86 0.76
N TRP A 133 4.26 17.12 0.88
CA TRP A 133 5.19 18.19 1.26
C TRP A 133 5.76 17.96 2.66
N PHE A 134 4.93 17.58 3.63
CA PHE A 134 5.37 17.30 5.00
C PHE A 134 6.32 16.09 5.07
N GLU A 135 6.02 15.00 4.38
CA GLU A 135 6.89 13.82 4.33
C GLU A 135 8.27 14.15 3.75
N ARG A 136 8.32 14.96 2.67
CA ARG A 136 9.60 15.42 2.10
C ARG A 136 10.36 16.31 3.09
N ALA A 137 9.68 17.26 3.73
CA ALA A 137 10.32 18.16 4.69
C ALA A 137 10.89 17.41 5.92
N VAL A 138 10.21 16.37 6.40
CA VAL A 138 10.70 15.52 7.51
C VAL A 138 11.86 14.64 7.06
N ALA A 139 11.81 14.08 5.85
CA ALA A 139 12.91 13.29 5.30
C ALA A 139 14.18 14.14 5.12
N ASP A 140 14.05 15.39 4.66
CA ASP A 140 15.15 16.34 4.51
C ASP A 140 15.75 16.78 5.85
N LEU A 141 14.98 16.74 6.94
CA LEU A 141 15.48 17.04 8.30
C LEU A 141 16.31 15.90 8.92
N TRP A 142 16.20 14.69 8.38
CA TRP A 142 16.90 13.49 8.85
C TRP A 142 18.08 13.08 7.97
N ASN A 143 18.35 13.81 6.88
CA ASN A 143 19.54 13.71 6.04
C ASN A 143 20.53 14.85 6.36
#